data_AF-A0AAW2DDD2-F1
#
_entry.id   AF-A0AAW2DDD2-F1
#
_cell.length_a   1.000
_cell.length_b   1.000
_cell.length_c   1.000
_cell.angle_alpha   90.00
_cell.angle_beta   90.00
_cell.angle_gamma   90.00
#
_symmetry.space_group_name_H-M   'P 1'
#
loop_
_entity.id
_entity.type
_entity.pdbx_description
1 polymer ?
#
loop_
_entity_poly.entity_id
_entity_poly.type
_entity_poly.pdbx_seq_one_letter_code
_entity_poly.pdbx_strand_id
1 'polypeptide(L)'
;MWVASHQNHIFFYEDFSDSEPFTLGIQTEWQLQQMIQFGNCSLLVYDSRFGTNKLKYPIHSLVVFNSDKKAIPVAWIIAPRFASSDVHRWMRALYNRVCTKDPLGNWLGSLLMIL
;
A
#
# COMPACT_ATOMS: atom_id res chain seq x y z
N MET A 1 -20.55 3.84 -7.10
CA MET A 1 -19.61 3.26 -6.10
C MET A 1 -18.35 4.12 -6.08
N TRP A 2 -17.78 4.47 -4.91
CA TRP A 2 -16.65 5.43 -4.80
C TRP A 2 -15.42 5.01 -5.61
N VAL A 3 -15.10 3.71 -5.64
CA VAL A 3 -14.00 3.14 -6.41
C VAL A 3 -14.09 3.48 -7.90
N ALA A 4 -15.29 3.41 -8.49
CA ALA A 4 -15.52 3.69 -9.89
C ALA A 4 -15.25 5.17 -10.26
N SER A 5 -15.40 6.10 -9.30
CA SER A 5 -15.15 7.53 -9.53
C SER A 5 -13.74 8.00 -9.14
N HIS A 6 -12.91 7.13 -8.54
CA HIS A 6 -11.59 7.49 -8.00
C HIS A 6 -10.47 6.55 -8.46
N GLN A 7 -10.59 5.95 -9.64
CA GLN A 7 -9.63 4.96 -10.16
C GLN A 7 -8.18 5.45 -10.19
N ASN A 8 -7.95 6.75 -10.38
CA ASN A 8 -6.61 7.34 -10.39
C ASN A 8 -5.87 7.24 -9.05
N HIS A 9 -6.60 7.03 -7.96
CA HIS A 9 -6.04 6.88 -6.60
C HIS A 9 -5.95 5.43 -6.17
N ILE A 10 -6.29 4.48 -7.03
CA ILE A 10 -6.40 3.07 -6.70
C ILE A 10 -5.30 2.32 -7.43
N PHE A 11 -4.49 1.58 -6.68
CA PHE A 11 -3.48 0.68 -7.25
C PHE A 11 -3.90 -0.79 -7.18
N PHE A 12 -4.86 -1.11 -6.31
CA PHE A 12 -5.36 -2.47 -6.12
C PHE A 12 -6.82 -2.43 -5.67
N TYR A 13 -7.66 -3.28 -6.25
CA TYR A 13 -9.03 -3.48 -5.81
C TYR A 13 -9.42 -4.94 -6.07
N GLU A 14 -9.83 -5.63 -5.01
CA GLU A 14 -10.54 -6.90 -5.08
C GLU A 14 -11.91 -6.68 -4.43
N ASP A 15 -12.97 -6.98 -5.17
CA ASP A 15 -14.34 -6.85 -4.68
C ASP A 15 -14.67 -7.96 -3.67
N PHE A 16 -15.73 -7.76 -2.90
CA PHE A 16 -16.22 -8.81 -2.01
C PHE A 16 -16.79 -9.98 -2.82
N SER A 17 -16.63 -11.19 -2.29
CA SER A 17 -17.30 -12.40 -2.74
C SER A 17 -17.92 -13.11 -1.54
N ASP A 18 -18.70 -14.17 -1.79
CA ASP A 18 -19.29 -14.96 -0.71
C ASP A 18 -18.24 -15.59 0.22
N SER A 19 -17.03 -15.82 -0.28
CA SER A 19 -15.93 -16.46 0.45
C SER A 19 -14.83 -15.48 0.90
N GLU A 20 -14.58 -14.43 0.13
CA GLU A 20 -13.45 -13.52 0.35
C GLU A 20 -13.90 -12.08 0.55
N PRO A 21 -13.38 -11.39 1.57
CA PRO A 21 -13.71 -10.00 1.78
C PRO A 21 -13.00 -9.07 0.78
N PHE A 22 -13.56 -7.87 0.59
CA PHE A 22 -12.93 -6.86 -0.26
C PHE A 22 -11.56 -6.41 0.28
N THR A 23 -10.68 -6.04 -0.64
CA THR A 23 -9.40 -5.38 -0.34
C THR A 23 -9.23 -4.18 -1.25
N LEU A 24 -8.90 -3.03 -0.68
CA LEU A 24 -8.71 -1.77 -1.42
C LEU A 24 -7.33 -1.17 -1.12
N GLY A 25 -6.50 -1.04 -2.14
CA GLY A 25 -5.22 -0.36 -2.12
C GLY A 25 -5.31 1.03 -2.74
N ILE A 26 -5.07 2.05 -1.91
CA ILE A 26 -5.10 3.47 -2.30
C ILE A 26 -3.67 4.02 -2.34
N GLN A 27 -3.33 4.68 -3.45
CA GLN A 27 -2.08 5.41 -3.62
C GLN A 27 -2.29 6.53 -4.64
N THR A 28 -2.05 7.77 -4.22
CA THR A 28 -2.02 8.93 -5.11
C THR A 28 -0.71 8.99 -5.90
N GLU A 29 -0.67 9.78 -6.98
CA GLU A 29 0.57 9.98 -7.74
C GLU A 29 1.67 10.61 -6.88
N TRP A 30 1.33 11.57 -6.02
CA TRP A 30 2.28 12.15 -5.07
C TRP A 30 2.85 11.10 -4.12
N GLN A 31 2.00 10.22 -3.57
CA GLN A 31 2.46 9.13 -2.70
C GLN A 31 3.37 8.14 -3.44
N LEU A 32 3.08 7.84 -4.70
CA LEU A 32 3.95 7.03 -5.55
C LEU A 32 5.31 7.70 -5.78
N GLN A 33 5.33 9.01 -6.02
CA GLN A 33 6.58 9.78 -6.13
C GLN A 33 7.39 9.74 -4.84
N GLN A 34 6.74 9.89 -3.67
CA GLN A 34 7.42 9.79 -2.39
C GLN A 34 7.97 8.37 -2.15
N MET A 35 7.21 7.34 -2.56
CA MET A 35 7.68 5.95 -2.50
C MET A 35 8.91 5.74 -3.38
N ILE A 36 8.92 6.26 -4.62
CA ILE A 36 10.05 6.17 -5.55
C ILE A 36 11.27 6.96 -5.06
N GLN A 37 11.03 8.14 -4.48
CA GLN A 37 12.09 9.02 -4.02
C GLN A 37 12.76 8.49 -2.76
N PHE A 38 11.98 7.97 -1.81
CA PHE A 38 12.48 7.65 -0.48
C PHE A 38 12.47 6.16 -0.15
N GLY A 39 11.70 5.31 -0.83
CA GLY A 39 11.56 3.89 -0.47
C GLY A 39 12.74 2.99 -0.90
N ASN A 40 13.58 3.46 -1.84
CA ASN A 40 14.77 2.73 -2.24
C ASN A 40 15.80 2.82 -1.10
N CYS A 41 16.12 1.69 -0.47
CA CYS A 41 17.02 1.60 0.69
C CYS A 41 16.52 2.25 2.00
N SER A 42 15.25 2.69 2.12
CA SER A 42 14.68 3.12 3.40
C SER A 42 13.75 2.07 4.00
N LEU A 43 13.57 2.16 5.32
CA LEU A 43 12.67 1.31 6.07
C LEU A 43 11.21 1.63 5.66
N LEU A 44 10.57 0.67 4.99
CA LEU A 44 9.14 0.69 4.74
C LEU A 44 8.44 0.06 5.94
N VAL A 45 7.62 0.85 6.64
CA VAL A 45 6.90 0.39 7.84
C VAL A 45 5.43 0.26 7.54
N TYR A 46 4.84 -0.79 8.09
CA TYR A 46 3.41 -1.04 8.10
C TYR A 46 2.85 -0.74 9.50
N ASP A 47 1.79 0.08 9.56
CA ASP A 47 1.00 0.28 10.78
C ASP A 47 -0.48 0.01 10.51
N SER A 48 -1.09 -0.83 11.35
CA SER A 48 -2.48 -1.28 11.23
C SER A 48 -3.43 -0.68 12.27
N ARG A 49 -2.94 0.20 13.14
CA ARG A 49 -3.69 0.64 14.33
C ARG A 49 -4.66 1.79 14.07
N PHE A 50 -4.67 2.36 12.87
CA PHE A 50 -5.53 3.52 12.59
C PHE A 50 -7.01 3.11 12.55
N GLY A 51 -7.79 3.61 13.51
CA GLY A 51 -9.25 3.50 13.50
C GLY A 51 -9.81 2.12 13.85
N THR A 52 -9.02 1.23 14.48
CA THR A 52 -9.45 -0.15 14.86
C THR A 52 -10.73 -0.20 15.70
N ASN A 53 -11.08 0.89 16.39
CA ASN A 53 -12.32 1.00 17.19
C ASN A 53 -13.37 1.98 16.60
N LYS A 54 -13.11 2.60 15.44
CA LYS A 54 -13.97 3.65 14.85
C LYS A 54 -14.41 3.35 13.42
N LEU A 55 -13.73 2.46 12.72
CA LEU A 55 -14.01 2.10 11.34
C LEU A 55 -14.45 0.64 11.26
N LYS A 56 -15.35 0.34 10.32
CA LYS A 56 -15.83 -1.03 10.07
C LYS A 56 -14.69 -1.97 9.63
N TYR A 57 -13.64 -1.42 9.02
CA TYR A 57 -12.47 -2.14 8.52
C TYR A 57 -11.20 -1.39 8.93
N PRO A 58 -10.12 -2.09 9.32
CA PRO A 58 -8.87 -1.44 9.67
C PRO A 58 -8.25 -0.77 8.43
N ILE A 59 -7.56 0.34 8.68
CA ILE A 59 -6.75 1.01 7.66
C ILE A 59 -5.28 0.76 8.00
N HIS A 60 -4.60 0.15 7.05
CA HIS A 60 -3.19 -0.13 7.09
C HIS A 60 -2.44 0.95 6.32
N SER A 61 -1.45 1.56 6.96
CA SER A 61 -0.61 2.59 6.33
C SER A 61 0.76 2.03 6.00
N LEU A 62 1.18 2.17 4.76
CA LEU A 62 2.59 1.99 4.36
C LEU A 62 3.29 3.34 4.45
N VAL A 63 4.46 3.34 5.08
CA VAL A 63 5.20 4.55 5.41
C VAL A 63 6.66 4.41 5.00
N VAL A 64 7.18 5.41 4.30
CA VAL A 64 8.63 5.59 4.10
C VAL A 64 9.15 6.70 5.00
N PHE A 65 10.44 6.66 5.33
CA PHE A 65 11.10 7.77 6.02
C PHE A 65 11.87 8.62 5.02
N ASN A 66 11.66 9.92 5.05
CA ASN A 66 12.49 10.85 4.29
C ASN A 66 13.87 11.04 4.94
N SER A 67 14.73 11.84 4.32
CA SER A 67 16.07 12.15 4.83
C SER A 67 16.09 12.77 6.24
N ASP A 68 15.00 13.43 6.65
CA ASP A 68 14.83 14.00 7.99
C ASP A 68 14.27 12.99 9.02
N LYS A 69 14.12 11.71 8.65
CA LYS A 69 13.46 10.67 9.45
C LYS A 69 11.99 10.98 9.77
N LYS A 70 11.32 11.79 8.94
CA LYS A 70 9.88 12.01 9.02
C LYS A 70 9.16 10.90 8.27
N ALA A 71 8.16 10.32 8.93
CA ALA A 71 7.27 9.33 8.35
C ALA A 71 6.37 9.97 7.29
N ILE A 72 6.37 9.42 6.08
CA ILE A 72 5.51 9.83 4.96
C ILE A 72 4.64 8.64 4.55
N PRO A 73 3.30 8.73 4.64
CA PRO A 73 2.42 7.67 4.18
C PRO A 73 2.42 7.59 2.65
N VAL A 74 2.78 6.43 2.10
CA VAL A 74 2.94 6.19 0.67
C VAL A 74 1.90 5.26 0.05
N ALA A 75 1.10 4.58 0.88
CA ALA A 75 -0.09 3.87 0.44
C ALA A 75 -0.97 3.54 1.64
N TRP A 76 -2.23 3.27 1.37
CA TRP A 76 -3.17 2.72 2.35
C TRP A 76 -3.83 1.46 1.83
N ILE A 77 -4.00 0.49 2.73
CA ILE A 77 -4.71 -0.75 2.45
C ILE A 77 -5.90 -0.84 3.41
N ILE A 78 -7.09 -1.04 2.86
CA ILE A 78 -8.31 -1.28 3.63
C ILE A 78 -8.73 -2.72 3.36
N ALA A 79 -8.66 -3.56 4.39
CA ALA A 79 -9.04 -4.96 4.31
C ALA A 79 -9.53 -5.43 5.70
N PRO A 80 -10.61 -6.22 5.80
CA PRO A 80 -11.05 -6.78 7.09
C PRO A 80 -10.10 -7.82 7.67
N ARG A 81 -9.25 -8.42 6.84
CA ARG A 81 -8.28 -9.44 7.22
C ARG A 81 -6.95 -9.16 6.56
N PHE A 82 -5.88 -9.54 7.24
CA PHE A 82 -4.51 -9.46 6.74
C PHE A 82 -3.93 -10.88 6.71
N ALA A 83 -4.44 -11.72 5.80
CA ALA A 83 -3.90 -13.05 5.56
C ALA A 83 -2.73 -12.97 4.58
N SER A 84 -1.69 -13.82 4.75
CA SER A 84 -0.46 -13.75 3.94
C SER A 84 -0.73 -13.82 2.43
N SER A 85 -1.72 -14.61 2.00
CA SER A 85 -2.17 -14.70 0.61
C SER A 85 -2.62 -13.34 0.04
N ASP A 86 -3.38 -12.58 0.81
CA ASP A 86 -3.96 -11.30 0.40
C ASP A 86 -2.87 -10.24 0.36
N VAL A 87 -1.94 -10.30 1.33
CA VAL A 87 -0.76 -9.45 1.39
C VAL A 87 0.08 -9.59 0.13
N HIS A 88 0.36 -10.82 -0.30
CA HIS A 88 1.14 -11.04 -1.52
C HIS A 88 0.51 -10.44 -2.78
N ARG A 89 -0.83 -10.43 -2.91
CA ARG A 89 -1.51 -9.91 -4.10
C ARG A 89 -1.39 -8.40 -4.22
N TRP A 90 -1.78 -7.66 -3.19
CA TRP A 90 -1.69 -6.20 -3.24
C TRP A 90 -0.24 -5.72 -3.21
N MET A 91 0.68 -6.44 -2.55
CA MET A 91 2.12 -6.13 -2.61
C MET A 91 2.67 -6.30 -4.02
N ARG A 92 2.30 -7.37 -4.74
CA ARG A 92 2.73 -7.55 -6.13
C ARG A 92 2.19 -6.43 -7.02
N ALA A 93 0.94 -6.01 -6.83
CA ALA A 93 0.37 -4.88 -7.57
C ALA A 93 1.12 -3.57 -7.27
N LEU A 94 1.46 -3.31 -6.01
CA LEU A 94 2.23 -2.15 -5.60
C LEU A 94 3.64 -2.16 -6.20
N TYR A 95 4.35 -3.30 -6.13
CA TYR A 95 5.67 -3.48 -6.73
C TYR A 95 5.63 -3.21 -8.23
N ASN A 96 4.70 -3.84 -8.96
CA ASN A 96 4.55 -3.63 -10.39
C ASN A 96 4.31 -2.16 -10.73
N ARG A 97 3.47 -1.47 -9.96
CA ARG A 97 3.21 -0.04 -10.16
C ARG A 97 4.47 0.82 -9.97
N VAL A 98 5.27 0.56 -8.94
CA VAL A 98 6.55 1.25 -8.73
C VAL A 98 7.51 0.96 -9.88
N CYS A 99 7.68 -0.30 -10.28
CA CYS A 99 8.57 -0.69 -11.37
C CYS A 99 8.15 -0.12 -12.74
N THR A 100 6.86 0.13 -12.98
CA THR A 100 6.45 0.80 -14.23
C THR A 100 6.92 2.26 -14.32
N LYS A 101 7.15 2.91 -13.18
CA LYS A 101 7.58 4.32 -13.10
C LYS A 101 9.08 4.47 -12.86
N ASP A 102 9.69 3.49 -12.19
CA ASP A 102 11.13 3.40 -11.97
C ASP A 102 11.65 1.96 -12.16
N PRO A 103 11.85 1.52 -13.41
CA PRO A 103 12.27 0.15 -13.73
C PRO A 103 13.69 -0.20 -13.26
N LEU A 104 14.52 0.82 -12.99
CA LEU A 104 15.94 0.66 -12.65
C LEU A 104 16.20 0.70 -11.13
N GLY A 105 15.19 1.01 -10.31
CA GLY A 105 15.35 1.07 -8.86
C GLY A 105 15.41 -0.30 -8.18
N ASN A 106 16.18 -0.41 -7.09
CA ASN A 106 16.42 -1.65 -6.35
C ASN A 106 15.35 -1.90 -5.27
N TRP A 107 14.09 -2.04 -5.70
CA TRP A 107 12.89 -2.07 -4.85
C TRP A 107 12.64 -3.38 -4.08
N LEU A 108 13.32 -4.46 -4.46
CA LEU A 108 13.08 -5.81 -3.94
C LEU A 108 13.38 -5.94 -2.44
N GLY A 109 14.42 -5.27 -1.93
CA GLY A 109 14.81 -5.35 -0.52
C GLY A 109 13.81 -4.72 0.44
N SER A 110 13.29 -3.53 0.12
CA SER A 110 12.41 -2.77 1.01
C SER A 110 10.98 -3.34 1.09
N LEU A 111 10.51 -4.01 0.03
CA LEU A 111 9.15 -4.60 -0.01
C LEU A 111 9.08 -5.99 0.63
N LEU A 112 10.18 -6.75 0.64
CA LEU A 112 10.26 -8.05 1.30
C LEU A 112 10.20 -7.95 2.84
N MET A 113 10.53 -6.80 3.42
CA MET A 113 10.53 -6.56 4.87
C MET A 113 9.13 -6.31 5.49
N ILE A 114 8.05 -6.24 4.70
CA ILE A 114 6.69 -6.02 5.21
C ILE A 114 5.96 -7.35 5.58
N LEU A 115 6.61 -8.51 5.36
CA LEU A 115 6.15 -9.83 5.81
C LEU A 115 6.76 -10.20 7.16
#